data_AF-A0A967SW13-F1
#
_entry.id   AF-A0A967SW13-F1
#
_cell.length_a   1.000
_cell.length_b   1.000
_cell.length_c   1.000
_cell.angle_alpha   90.00
_cell.angle_beta   90.00
_cell.angle_gamma   90.00
#
_symmetry.space_group_name_H-M   'P 1'
#
loop_
_entity.id
_entity.type
_entity.pdbx_description
1 polymer ?
#
loop_
_entity_poly.entity_id
_entity_poly.type
_entity_poly.pdbx_seq_one_letter_code
_entity_poly.pdbx_strand_id
1 'polypeptide(L)'
;MINQINDLRQFAMRSAAGAFKVYSEYIHFGEELISGIRELEKIDDLNERKRRFRLRELIMLQKIVVADEAPAMIRLAISFFGGHGIMEDFVSLPRYHRDSLVMELWEGPRSVLLTQIHRDFSRVIDWYSADEFVRDLLEGADASIVEPLATEFLRIMSHESLLVDEEETLKVCRDWEKLSNELFNAYQDQALRELDYSGKPLNFSQSLEKLKNAMENQKVKIIGRNGVIPSHTLTQSKSKQLARARAFDRFLSEE
;
A
#
# COMPACT_ATOMS: atom_id res chain seq x y z
N MET A 1 8.27 -12.93 -13.25
CA MET A 1 8.91 -13.05 -11.92
C MET A 1 9.54 -11.73 -11.45
N ILE A 2 10.55 -11.18 -12.13
CA ILE A 2 11.23 -9.92 -11.69
C ILE A 2 10.26 -8.73 -11.63
N ASN A 3 9.37 -8.57 -12.62
CA ASN A 3 8.37 -7.50 -12.60
C ASN A 3 7.46 -7.57 -11.37
N GLN A 4 6.99 -8.76 -10.99
CA GLN A 4 6.13 -8.94 -9.82
C GLN A 4 6.86 -8.57 -8.51
N ILE A 5 8.16 -8.88 -8.41
CA ILE A 5 8.98 -8.45 -7.27
C ILE A 5 9.11 -6.92 -7.24
N ASN A 6 9.34 -6.30 -8.39
CA ASN A 6 9.45 -4.85 -8.49
C ASN A 6 8.13 -4.16 -8.14
N ASP A 7 7.00 -4.69 -8.58
CA ASP A 7 5.66 -4.18 -8.26
C ASP A 7 5.38 -4.27 -6.76
N LEU A 8 5.64 -5.44 -6.16
CA LEU A 8 5.51 -5.65 -4.71
C LEU A 8 6.42 -4.72 -3.92
N ARG A 9 7.65 -4.52 -4.38
CA ARG A 9 8.61 -3.61 -3.74
C ARG A 9 8.14 -2.16 -3.84
N GLN A 10 7.75 -1.70 -5.03
CA GLN A 10 7.28 -0.34 -5.23
C GLN A 10 6.06 -0.07 -4.36
N PHE A 11 5.08 -0.97 -4.38
CA PHE A 11 3.90 -0.90 -3.51
C PHE A 11 4.29 -0.81 -2.03
N ALA A 12 5.14 -1.70 -1.54
CA ALA A 12 5.54 -1.70 -0.13
C ALA A 12 6.24 -0.38 0.26
N MET A 13 7.11 0.15 -0.61
CA MET A 13 7.84 1.39 -0.36
C MET A 13 6.93 2.62 -0.38
N ARG A 14 6.11 2.80 -1.44
CA ARG A 14 5.22 3.96 -1.57
C ARG A 14 4.13 3.96 -0.51
N SER A 15 3.52 2.80 -0.22
CA SER A 15 2.47 2.69 0.78
C SER A 15 2.98 2.95 2.19
N ALA A 16 4.19 2.49 2.52
CA ALA A 16 4.82 2.80 3.80
C ALA A 16 5.15 4.30 3.92
N ALA A 17 5.79 4.89 2.90
CA ALA A 17 6.14 6.31 2.90
C ALA A 17 4.90 7.21 3.05
N GLY A 18 3.85 6.97 2.25
CA GLY A 18 2.61 7.72 2.35
C GLY A 18 1.91 7.54 3.69
N ALA A 19 1.85 6.32 4.23
CA ALA A 19 1.27 6.09 5.56
C ALA A 19 2.02 6.89 6.64
N PHE A 20 3.36 6.84 6.66
CA PHE A 20 4.14 7.60 7.64
C PHE A 20 3.98 9.11 7.47
N LYS A 21 3.85 9.61 6.23
CA LYS A 21 3.59 11.04 5.97
C LYS A 21 2.24 11.47 6.55
N VAL A 22 1.17 10.70 6.33
CA VAL A 22 -0.15 10.96 6.93
C VAL A 22 -0.10 10.89 8.46
N TYR A 23 0.54 9.87 9.03
CA TYR A 23 0.66 9.75 10.49
C TYR A 23 1.50 10.88 11.11
N SER A 24 2.58 11.31 10.45
CA SER A 24 3.39 12.44 10.90
C SER A 24 2.55 13.71 10.99
N GLU A 25 1.65 13.92 10.03
CA GLU A 25 0.74 15.06 10.01
C GLU A 25 -0.30 14.97 11.14
N TYR A 26 -0.86 13.79 11.36
CA TYR A 26 -1.77 13.54 12.48
C TYR A 26 -1.11 13.78 13.85
N ILE A 27 0.13 13.32 14.03
CA ILE A 27 0.92 13.56 15.23
C ILE A 27 1.23 15.06 15.38
N HIS A 28 1.50 15.77 14.29
CA HIS A 28 1.73 17.21 14.32
C HIS A 28 0.54 17.97 14.92
N PHE A 29 -0.69 17.52 14.64
CA PHE A 29 -1.90 18.08 15.24
C PHE A 29 -2.24 17.53 16.64
N GLY A 30 -1.27 16.90 17.31
CA GLY A 30 -1.46 16.38 18.66
C GLY A 30 -2.39 15.16 18.73
N GLU A 31 -2.47 14.39 17.65
CA GLU A 31 -3.38 13.24 17.55
C GLU A 31 -4.86 13.63 17.66
N GLU A 32 -5.20 14.85 17.23
CA GLU A 32 -6.58 15.35 17.20
C GLU A 32 -7.06 15.52 15.76
N LEU A 33 -8.08 14.73 15.39
CA LEU A 33 -8.77 14.88 14.10
C LEU A 33 -10.07 15.66 14.28
N ILE A 34 -10.19 16.79 13.59
CA ILE A 34 -11.46 17.52 13.51
C ILE A 34 -12.32 16.88 12.42
N SER A 35 -13.29 16.07 12.85
CA SER A 35 -14.16 15.33 11.91
C SER A 35 -15.25 16.21 11.28
N GLY A 36 -15.66 17.31 11.90
CA GLY A 36 -16.74 18.16 11.41
C GLY A 36 -16.24 19.39 10.65
N ILE A 37 -16.71 19.60 9.41
CA ILE A 37 -16.39 20.83 8.65
C ILE A 37 -16.81 22.10 9.41
N ARG A 38 -17.93 22.07 10.14
CA ARG A 38 -18.38 23.21 10.96
C ARG A 38 -17.38 23.57 12.06
N GLU A 39 -16.63 22.60 12.57
CA GLU A 39 -15.58 22.85 13.56
C GLU A 39 -14.31 23.36 12.88
N LEU A 40 -14.00 22.89 11.66
CA LEU A 40 -12.90 23.44 10.85
C LEU A 40 -13.12 24.92 10.51
N GLU A 41 -14.35 25.32 10.19
CA GLU A 41 -14.70 26.71 9.88
C GLU A 41 -14.49 27.68 11.04
N LYS A 42 -14.43 27.18 12.29
CA LYS A 42 -14.14 28.01 13.47
C LYS A 42 -12.65 28.35 13.61
N ILE A 43 -11.77 27.72 12.84
CA ILE A 43 -10.34 28.01 12.85
C ILE A 43 -10.11 29.28 12.06
N ASP A 44 -9.69 30.36 12.72
CA ASP A 44 -9.48 31.67 12.08
C ASP A 44 -8.33 31.65 11.06
N ASP A 45 -7.27 30.88 11.32
CA ASP A 45 -6.15 30.74 10.38
C ASP A 45 -6.53 29.82 9.20
N LEU A 46 -6.61 30.42 8.01
CA LEU A 46 -6.95 29.72 6.77
C LEU A 46 -5.94 28.63 6.43
N ASN A 47 -4.64 28.82 6.69
CA ASN A 47 -3.63 27.83 6.35
C ASN A 47 -3.75 26.58 7.22
N GLU A 48 -3.92 26.77 8.54
CA GLU A 48 -4.20 25.69 9.48
C GLU A 48 -5.51 24.98 9.12
N ARG A 49 -6.56 25.74 8.78
CA ARG A 49 -7.85 25.19 8.34
C ARG A 49 -7.69 24.30 7.11
N LYS A 50 -7.02 24.78 6.06
CA LYS A 50 -6.74 24.02 4.83
C LYS A 50 -5.94 22.75 5.13
N ARG A 51 -4.91 22.85 5.96
CA ARG A 51 -4.04 21.72 6.32
C ARG A 51 -4.79 20.63 7.10
N ARG A 52 -5.66 21.01 8.04
CA ARG A 52 -6.53 20.05 8.76
C ARG A 52 -7.59 19.42 7.87
N PHE A 53 -8.19 20.20 6.97
CA PHE A 53 -9.09 19.66 5.94
C PHE A 53 -8.34 18.67 5.04
N ARG A 54 -7.11 18.98 4.61
CA ARG A 54 -6.28 18.06 3.83
C ARG A 54 -6.06 16.73 4.53
N LEU A 55 -5.69 16.76 5.81
CA LEU A 55 -5.47 15.54 6.58
C LEU A 55 -6.73 14.68 6.65
N ARG A 56 -7.90 15.30 6.86
CA ARG A 56 -9.19 14.60 6.87
C ARG A 56 -9.45 13.87 5.55
N GLU A 57 -9.32 14.57 4.42
CA GLU A 57 -9.56 13.98 3.10
C GLU A 57 -8.51 12.89 2.78
N LEU A 58 -7.26 13.09 3.19
CA LEU A 58 -6.18 12.12 3.03
C LEU A 58 -6.45 10.80 3.74
N ILE A 59 -7.02 10.82 4.94
CA ILE A 59 -7.36 9.59 5.68
C ILE A 59 -8.40 8.78 4.90
N MET A 60 -9.39 9.45 4.29
CA MET A 60 -10.40 8.78 3.47
C MET A 60 -9.81 8.22 2.17
N LEU A 61 -8.98 9.00 1.47
CA LEU A 61 -8.26 8.54 0.28
C LEU A 61 -7.34 7.35 0.60
N GLN A 62 -6.62 7.41 1.72
CA GLN A 62 -5.76 6.31 2.19
C GLN A 62 -6.57 5.04 2.41
N LYS A 63 -7.71 5.13 3.09
CA LYS A 63 -8.60 3.98 3.32
C LYS A 63 -8.99 3.36 1.97
N ILE A 64 -9.51 4.18 1.06
CA ILE A 64 -9.99 3.74 -0.26
C ILE A 64 -8.89 2.97 -1.01
N VAL A 65 -7.70 3.55 -1.12
CA VAL A 65 -6.62 2.97 -1.93
C VAL A 65 -5.98 1.76 -1.26
N VAL A 66 -5.74 1.79 0.05
CA VAL A 66 -5.16 0.64 0.76
C VAL A 66 -6.10 -0.56 0.73
N ALA A 67 -7.42 -0.33 0.87
CA ALA A 67 -8.42 -1.40 0.80
C ALA A 67 -8.51 -2.05 -0.58
N ASP A 68 -8.25 -1.30 -1.65
CA ASP A 68 -8.24 -1.78 -3.03
C ASP A 68 -6.93 -2.51 -3.39
N GLU A 69 -5.79 -1.90 -3.07
CA GLU A 69 -4.49 -2.41 -3.49
C GLU A 69 -3.97 -3.56 -2.63
N ALA A 70 -4.24 -3.58 -1.31
CA ALA A 70 -3.69 -4.60 -0.43
C ALA A 70 -4.11 -6.03 -0.81
N PRO A 71 -5.41 -6.34 -1.06
CA PRO A 71 -5.81 -7.67 -1.54
C PRO A 71 -5.12 -8.05 -2.85
N ALA A 72 -5.01 -7.10 -3.80
CA ALA A 72 -4.39 -7.33 -5.10
C ALA A 72 -2.89 -7.67 -4.96
N MET A 73 -2.18 -6.96 -4.08
CA MET A 73 -0.75 -7.16 -3.84
C MET A 73 -0.47 -8.44 -3.05
N ILE A 74 -1.32 -8.79 -2.07
CA ILE A 74 -1.21 -10.07 -1.39
C ILE A 74 -1.45 -11.22 -2.36
N ARG A 75 -2.43 -11.11 -3.27
CA ARG A 75 -2.66 -12.09 -4.34
C ARG A 75 -1.44 -12.23 -5.26
N LEU A 76 -0.80 -11.12 -5.62
CA LEU A 76 0.44 -11.13 -6.40
C LEU A 76 1.57 -11.85 -5.66
N ALA A 77 1.70 -11.62 -4.35
CA ALA A 77 2.66 -12.32 -3.50
C ALA A 77 2.36 -13.83 -3.38
N ILE A 78 1.09 -14.24 -3.29
CA ILE A 78 0.68 -15.65 -3.33
C ILE A 78 1.14 -16.28 -4.66
N SER A 79 0.85 -15.61 -5.78
CA SER A 79 1.24 -16.07 -7.11
C SER A 79 2.76 -16.24 -7.25
N PHE A 80 3.55 -15.37 -6.63
CA PHE A 80 5.01 -15.47 -6.63
C PHE A 80 5.52 -16.79 -6.01
N PHE A 81 4.86 -17.29 -4.96
CA PHE A 81 5.17 -18.59 -4.34
C PHE A 81 4.51 -19.80 -5.02
N GLY A 82 3.71 -19.58 -6.07
CA GLY A 82 2.99 -20.63 -6.79
C GLY A 82 2.11 -21.48 -5.86
N GLY A 83 2.15 -22.80 -6.01
CA GLY A 83 1.39 -23.71 -5.14
C GLY A 83 1.76 -23.62 -3.66
N HIS A 84 2.98 -23.18 -3.32
CA HIS A 84 3.36 -22.94 -1.93
C HIS A 84 2.72 -21.68 -1.35
N GLY A 85 2.35 -20.71 -2.20
CA GLY A 85 1.71 -19.46 -1.79
C GLY A 85 0.31 -19.65 -1.21
N ILE A 86 -0.40 -20.71 -1.61
CA ILE A 86 -1.76 -21.00 -1.12
C ILE A 86 -1.77 -21.88 0.15
N MET A 87 -0.64 -22.49 0.49
CA MET A 87 -0.51 -23.36 1.65
C MET A 87 -0.36 -22.52 2.93
N GLU A 88 -1.44 -22.43 3.73
CA GLU A 88 -1.48 -21.63 4.97
C GLU A 88 -0.43 -22.06 6.02
N ASP A 89 0.06 -23.31 5.97
CA ASP A 89 1.12 -23.82 6.84
C ASP A 89 2.54 -23.50 6.34
N PHE A 90 2.66 -23.01 5.10
CA PHE A 90 3.93 -22.57 4.51
C PHE A 90 4.12 -21.06 4.61
N VAL A 91 3.10 -20.27 4.25
CA VAL A 91 3.10 -18.80 4.33
C VAL A 91 1.77 -18.27 4.83
N SER A 92 1.79 -17.15 5.55
CA SER A 92 0.58 -16.48 6.07
C SER A 92 -0.21 -15.70 5.02
N LEU A 93 0.24 -15.66 3.76
CA LEU A 93 -0.36 -14.84 2.70
C LEU A 93 -1.84 -15.17 2.43
N PRO A 94 -2.31 -16.44 2.40
CA PRO A 94 -3.73 -16.71 2.17
C PRO A 94 -4.61 -16.14 3.27
N ARG A 95 -4.13 -16.18 4.52
CA ARG A 95 -4.82 -15.53 5.64
C ARG A 95 -4.88 -14.03 5.44
N TYR A 96 -3.75 -13.38 5.14
CA TYR A 96 -3.74 -11.93 4.87
C TYR A 96 -4.66 -11.55 3.73
N HIS A 97 -4.77 -12.36 2.68
CA HIS A 97 -5.68 -12.11 1.57
C HIS A 97 -7.13 -12.15 2.04
N ARG A 98 -7.55 -13.20 2.76
CA ARG A 98 -8.90 -13.31 3.32
C ARG A 98 -9.22 -12.15 4.26
N ASP A 99 -8.29 -11.82 5.15
CA ASP A 99 -8.46 -10.74 6.13
C ASP A 99 -8.50 -9.36 5.43
N SER A 100 -7.77 -9.17 4.33
CA SER A 100 -7.75 -7.88 3.59
C SER A 100 -9.07 -7.54 2.90
N LEU A 101 -9.89 -8.52 2.54
CA LEU A 101 -11.18 -8.27 1.88
C LEU A 101 -12.16 -7.50 2.77
N VAL A 102 -12.01 -7.57 4.10
CA VAL A 102 -12.85 -6.80 5.02
C VAL A 102 -12.59 -5.31 4.94
N MET A 103 -11.37 -4.90 4.52
CA MET A 103 -10.92 -3.51 4.54
C MET A 103 -11.77 -2.62 3.66
N GLU A 104 -12.26 -3.17 2.55
CA GLU A 104 -13.12 -2.42 1.63
C GLU A 104 -14.50 -2.15 2.24
N LEU A 105 -15.02 -3.08 3.05
CA LEU A 105 -16.39 -3.03 3.56
C LEU A 105 -16.53 -2.31 4.91
N TRP A 106 -15.60 -2.53 5.83
CA TRP A 106 -15.66 -1.91 7.17
C TRP A 106 -15.32 -0.41 7.11
N GLU A 107 -15.78 0.35 8.11
CA GLU A 107 -15.47 1.79 8.26
C GLU A 107 -15.75 2.66 7.01
N GLY A 108 -16.75 2.25 6.21
CA GLY A 108 -17.26 2.99 5.06
C GLY A 108 -16.84 2.40 3.72
N PRO A 109 -17.75 1.80 2.92
CA PRO A 109 -17.40 1.26 1.61
C PRO A 109 -16.93 2.35 0.66
N ARG A 110 -16.19 1.95 -0.39
CA ARG A 110 -15.57 2.87 -1.36
C ARG A 110 -16.52 3.95 -1.86
N SER A 111 -17.72 3.57 -2.31
CA SER A 111 -18.73 4.51 -2.82
C SER A 111 -19.20 5.53 -1.78
N VAL A 112 -19.30 5.14 -0.51
CA VAL A 112 -19.68 6.03 0.59
C VAL A 112 -18.58 7.06 0.85
N LEU A 113 -17.33 6.64 0.92
CA LEU A 113 -16.21 7.55 1.16
C LEU A 113 -15.97 8.50 -0.02
N LEU A 114 -16.08 8.01 -1.26
CA LEU A 114 -16.01 8.85 -2.47
C LEU A 114 -17.12 9.92 -2.50
N THR A 115 -18.34 9.54 -2.10
CA THR A 115 -19.46 10.48 -1.99
C THR A 115 -19.25 11.48 -0.85
N GLN A 116 -18.64 11.04 0.26
CA GLN A 116 -18.33 11.91 1.40
C GLN A 116 -17.30 12.97 1.01
N ILE A 117 -16.20 12.58 0.36
CA ILE A 117 -15.19 13.51 -0.16
C ILE A 117 -15.86 14.55 -1.07
N HIS A 118 -16.67 14.11 -2.03
CA HIS A 118 -17.39 15.02 -2.93
C HIS A 118 -18.25 16.04 -2.18
N ARG A 119 -19.04 15.59 -1.20
CA ARG A 119 -19.87 16.50 -0.39
C ARG A 119 -19.03 17.44 0.47
N ASP A 120 -17.90 16.97 0.98
CA ASP A 120 -17.00 17.78 1.79
C ASP A 120 -16.43 18.93 0.92
N PHE A 121 -16.04 18.66 -0.33
CA PHE A 121 -15.62 19.70 -1.30
C PHE A 121 -16.73 20.69 -1.66
N SER A 122 -17.98 20.25 -1.85
CA SER A 122 -19.10 21.17 -2.09
C SER A 122 -19.33 22.14 -0.94
N ARG A 123 -18.90 21.81 0.28
CA ARG A 123 -19.09 22.64 1.48
C ARG A 123 -17.95 23.61 1.75
N VAL A 124 -16.77 23.37 1.19
CA VAL A 124 -15.57 24.19 1.44
C VAL A 124 -15.17 25.07 0.26
N ILE A 125 -15.92 24.98 -0.85
CA ILE A 125 -15.62 25.66 -2.12
C ILE A 125 -15.34 27.16 -1.99
N ASP A 126 -15.99 27.84 -1.04
CA ASP A 126 -15.82 29.28 -0.79
C ASP A 126 -14.42 29.66 -0.28
N TRP A 127 -13.71 28.73 0.36
CA TRP A 127 -12.43 29.02 1.02
C TRP A 127 -11.31 28.04 0.67
N TYR A 128 -11.61 26.91 0.03
CA TYR A 128 -10.62 25.97 -0.46
C TYR A 128 -11.14 25.20 -1.67
N SER A 129 -10.61 25.52 -2.85
CA SER A 129 -11.05 24.88 -4.09
C SER A 129 -10.41 23.50 -4.27
N ALA A 130 -11.08 22.67 -5.07
CA ALA A 130 -10.68 21.30 -5.32
C ALA A 130 -9.31 21.20 -6.05
N ASP A 131 -9.02 22.11 -6.98
CA ASP A 131 -7.72 22.17 -7.66
C ASP A 131 -6.61 22.67 -6.73
N GLU A 132 -6.89 23.66 -5.87
CA GLU A 132 -5.94 24.13 -4.87
C GLU A 132 -5.58 23.00 -3.90
N PHE A 133 -6.56 22.19 -3.50
CA PHE A 133 -6.30 21.00 -2.68
C PHE A 133 -5.28 20.05 -3.29
N VAL A 134 -5.39 19.75 -4.59
CA VAL A 134 -4.45 18.84 -5.26
C VAL A 134 -3.06 19.44 -5.35
N ARG A 135 -2.95 20.75 -5.63
CA ARG A 135 -1.66 21.45 -5.69
C ARG A 135 -0.96 21.47 -4.34
N ASP A 136 -1.69 21.78 -3.28
CA ASP A 136 -1.17 21.76 -1.91
C ASP A 136 -0.81 20.35 -1.45
N LEU A 137 -1.59 19.35 -1.85
CA LEU A 137 -1.34 17.95 -1.49
C LEU A 137 -0.05 17.40 -2.14
N LEU A 138 0.21 17.81 -3.38
CA LEU A 138 1.34 17.36 -4.19
C LEU A 138 2.44 18.43 -4.28
N GLU A 139 2.59 19.24 -3.23
CA GLU A 139 3.66 20.24 -3.16
C GLU A 139 5.03 19.58 -3.41
N GLY A 140 5.82 20.19 -4.31
CA GLY A 140 7.12 19.67 -4.72
C GLY A 140 7.09 18.54 -5.77
N ALA A 141 5.92 18.10 -6.23
CA ALA A 141 5.79 17.20 -7.36
C ALA A 141 5.90 17.94 -8.71
N ASP A 142 6.16 17.20 -9.79
CA ASP A 142 6.25 17.75 -11.14
C ASP A 142 4.89 18.27 -11.65
N ALA A 143 4.88 19.46 -12.25
CA ALA A 143 3.66 20.09 -12.76
C ALA A 143 2.92 19.23 -13.81
N SER A 144 3.63 18.39 -14.56
CA SER A 144 3.03 17.44 -15.51
C SER A 144 2.20 16.34 -14.85
N ILE A 145 2.42 16.09 -13.55
CA ILE A 145 1.59 15.18 -12.74
C ILE A 145 0.49 15.97 -12.05
N VAL A 146 0.82 17.13 -11.47
CA VAL A 146 -0.10 17.91 -10.63
C VAL A 146 -1.25 18.49 -11.44
N GLU A 147 -0.99 19.14 -12.57
CA GLU A 147 -2.03 19.89 -13.29
C GLU A 147 -3.13 19.02 -13.92
N PRO A 148 -2.81 17.85 -14.53
CA PRO A 148 -3.87 16.94 -14.99
C PRO A 148 -4.75 16.42 -13.84
N LEU A 149 -4.14 16.06 -12.71
CA LEU A 149 -4.87 15.61 -11.53
C LEU A 149 -5.74 16.72 -10.95
N ALA A 150 -5.22 17.94 -10.81
CA ALA A 150 -5.94 19.08 -10.28
C ALA A 150 -7.14 19.48 -11.17
N THR A 151 -6.93 19.49 -12.48
CA THR A 151 -7.98 19.80 -13.47
C THR A 151 -9.10 18.78 -13.40
N GLU A 152 -8.76 17.49 -13.39
CA GLU A 152 -9.75 16.41 -13.36
C GLU A 152 -10.47 16.35 -12.01
N PHE A 153 -9.75 16.56 -10.92
CA PHE A 153 -10.34 16.62 -9.58
C PHE A 153 -11.34 17.76 -9.46
N LEU A 154 -10.99 18.95 -9.97
CA LEU A 154 -11.92 20.09 -10.03
C LEU A 154 -13.16 19.77 -10.86
N ARG A 155 -12.99 19.16 -12.04
CA ARG A 155 -14.13 18.76 -12.89
C ARG A 155 -15.11 17.87 -12.14
N ILE A 156 -14.60 16.87 -11.42
CA ILE A 156 -15.42 15.91 -10.67
C ILE A 156 -16.08 16.57 -9.47
N MET A 157 -15.33 17.33 -8.66
CA MET A 157 -15.89 18.00 -7.47
C MET A 157 -16.87 19.14 -7.82
N SER A 158 -16.83 19.63 -9.05
CA SER A 158 -17.77 20.64 -9.57
C SER A 158 -19.08 20.04 -10.09
N HIS A 159 -19.19 18.71 -10.16
CA HIS A 159 -20.44 18.06 -10.52
C HIS A 159 -21.47 18.23 -9.40
N GLU A 160 -22.75 18.42 -9.74
CA GLU A 160 -23.76 18.78 -8.73
C GLU A 160 -24.01 17.65 -7.73
N SER A 161 -24.12 16.41 -8.21
CA SER A 161 -24.45 15.26 -7.38
C SER A 161 -24.01 13.95 -8.02
N LEU A 162 -23.36 13.10 -7.22
CA LEU A 162 -22.96 11.74 -7.62
C LEU A 162 -24.08 10.69 -7.48
N LEU A 163 -25.27 11.10 -7.03
CA LEU A 163 -26.38 10.17 -6.72
C LEU A 163 -27.46 10.12 -7.79
N VAL A 164 -27.31 10.89 -8.87
CA VAL A 164 -28.29 10.95 -9.97
C VAL A 164 -27.97 9.84 -10.97
N ASP A 165 -28.99 9.08 -11.38
CA ASP A 165 -28.87 8.00 -12.37
C ASP A 165 -28.95 8.56 -13.80
N GLU A 166 -27.88 9.26 -14.19
CA GLU A 166 -27.70 9.85 -15.52
C GLU A 166 -26.35 9.41 -16.11
N GLU A 167 -26.27 9.30 -17.43
CA GLU A 167 -25.07 8.78 -18.12
C GLU A 167 -23.81 9.59 -17.79
N GLU A 168 -23.93 10.91 -17.72
CA GLU A 168 -22.81 11.79 -17.35
C GLU A 168 -22.38 11.58 -15.89
N THR A 169 -23.34 11.46 -14.96
CA THR A 169 -23.03 11.18 -13.54
C THR A 169 -22.36 9.83 -13.38
N LEU A 170 -22.81 8.78 -14.09
CA LEU A 170 -22.18 7.46 -14.07
C LEU A 170 -20.73 7.52 -14.58
N LYS A 171 -20.46 8.35 -15.59
CA LYS A 171 -19.11 8.59 -16.10
C LYS A 171 -18.25 9.31 -15.06
N VAL A 172 -18.75 10.39 -14.46
CA VAL A 172 -18.08 11.12 -13.37
C VAL A 172 -17.74 10.19 -12.20
N CYS A 173 -18.65 9.31 -11.80
CA CYS A 173 -18.40 8.34 -10.74
C CYS A 173 -17.27 7.37 -11.08
N ARG A 174 -17.21 6.85 -12.32
CA ARG A 174 -16.11 5.97 -12.76
C ARG A 174 -14.78 6.71 -12.83
N ASP A 175 -14.80 7.93 -13.34
CA ASP A 175 -13.62 8.79 -13.38
C ASP A 175 -13.14 9.09 -11.95
N TRP A 176 -14.05 9.30 -11.01
CA TRP A 176 -13.73 9.54 -9.61
C TRP A 176 -13.13 8.33 -8.90
N GLU A 177 -13.67 7.15 -9.16
CA GLU A 177 -13.06 5.90 -8.70
C GLU A 177 -11.62 5.79 -9.22
N LYS A 178 -11.37 6.02 -10.50
CA LYS A 178 -10.02 5.94 -11.06
C LYS A 178 -9.09 7.02 -10.48
N LEU A 179 -9.54 8.27 -10.48
CA LEU A 179 -8.74 9.42 -10.05
C LEU A 179 -8.35 9.34 -8.58
N SER A 180 -9.24 8.86 -7.70
CA SER A 180 -8.92 8.72 -6.27
C SER A 180 -7.71 7.81 -6.01
N ASN A 181 -7.57 6.73 -6.78
CA ASN A 181 -6.37 5.87 -6.75
C ASN A 181 -5.15 6.60 -7.31
N GLU A 182 -5.27 7.24 -8.48
CA GLU A 182 -4.15 7.94 -9.12
C GLU A 182 -3.61 9.08 -8.25
N LEU A 183 -4.51 9.87 -7.65
CA LEU A 183 -4.16 10.99 -6.78
C LEU A 183 -3.42 10.53 -5.53
N PHE A 184 -3.94 9.52 -4.82
CA PHE A 184 -3.29 9.05 -3.61
C PHE A 184 -1.97 8.31 -3.92
N ASN A 185 -1.90 7.60 -5.05
CA ASN A 185 -0.64 7.00 -5.50
C ASN A 185 0.41 8.06 -5.83
N ALA A 186 0.01 9.17 -6.47
CA ALA A 186 0.90 10.31 -6.69
C ALA A 186 1.40 10.93 -5.37
N TYR A 187 0.52 11.04 -4.36
CA TYR A 187 0.90 11.49 -3.02
C TYR A 187 1.90 10.54 -2.35
N GLN A 188 1.68 9.22 -2.43
CA GLN A 188 2.59 8.21 -1.89
C GLN A 188 3.95 8.21 -2.58
N ASP A 189 3.98 8.34 -3.91
CA ASP A 189 5.22 8.42 -4.68
C ASP A 189 5.98 9.71 -4.35
N GLN A 190 5.28 10.83 -4.16
CA GLN A 190 5.88 12.07 -3.70
C GLN A 190 6.48 11.93 -2.30
N ALA A 191 5.73 11.32 -1.36
CA ALA A 191 6.23 11.02 -0.03
C ALA A 191 7.50 10.12 -0.08
N LEU A 192 7.53 9.14 -0.98
CA LEU A 192 8.70 8.29 -1.16
C LEU A 192 9.90 9.05 -1.73
N ARG A 193 9.70 9.99 -2.66
CA ARG A 193 10.76 10.85 -3.19
C ARG A 193 11.36 11.77 -2.13
N GLU A 194 10.52 12.33 -1.26
CA GLU A 194 10.95 13.20 -0.15
C GLU A 194 11.88 12.50 0.84
N LEU A 195 11.80 11.17 0.97
CA LEU A 195 12.71 10.38 1.81
C LEU A 195 14.14 10.29 1.24
N ASP A 196 14.36 10.70 -0.03
CA ASP A 196 15.63 10.57 -0.76
C ASP A 196 16.27 9.16 -0.63
N TYR A 197 15.41 8.13 -0.63
CA TYR A 197 15.86 6.77 -0.37
C TYR A 197 16.55 6.17 -1.60
N SER A 198 17.88 6.22 -1.64
CA SER A 198 18.69 5.50 -2.62
C SER A 198 18.86 4.02 -2.22
N GLY A 199 17.82 3.22 -2.36
CA GLY A 199 17.91 1.78 -2.10
C GLY A 199 18.87 1.08 -3.07
N LYS A 200 19.82 0.27 -2.58
CA LYS A 200 20.59 -0.61 -3.47
C LYS A 200 19.64 -1.58 -4.18
N PRO A 201 19.66 -1.71 -5.52
CA PRO A 201 18.83 -2.68 -6.21
C PRO A 201 19.19 -4.10 -5.74
N LEU A 202 18.18 -4.88 -5.34
CA LEU A 202 18.36 -6.28 -4.99
C LEU A 202 18.73 -7.05 -6.25
N ASN A 203 20.01 -7.41 -6.38
CA ASN A 203 20.45 -8.35 -7.40
C ASN A 203 20.13 -9.77 -6.92
N PHE A 204 19.13 -10.40 -7.55
CA PHE A 204 18.68 -11.74 -7.18
C PHE A 204 19.82 -12.77 -7.21
N SER A 205 20.74 -12.68 -8.16
CA SER A 205 21.90 -13.57 -8.26
C SER A 205 22.79 -13.44 -7.02
N GLN A 206 23.06 -12.22 -6.56
CA GLN A 206 23.85 -11.99 -5.34
C GLN A 206 23.12 -12.45 -4.07
N SER A 207 21.80 -12.25 -4.00
CA SER A 207 20.98 -12.71 -2.88
C SER A 207 20.91 -14.24 -2.81
N LEU A 208 20.75 -14.90 -3.97
CA LEU A 208 20.76 -16.36 -4.08
C LEU A 208 22.12 -16.94 -3.70
N GLU A 209 23.20 -16.32 -4.15
CA GLU A 209 24.57 -16.73 -3.82
C GLU A 209 24.84 -16.60 -2.31
N LYS A 210 24.42 -15.49 -1.69
CA LYS A 210 24.48 -15.32 -0.23
C LYS A 210 23.67 -16.39 0.51
N LEU A 211 22.51 -16.76 0.00
CA LEU A 211 21.63 -17.77 0.59
C LEU A 211 22.25 -19.18 0.47
N LYS A 212 22.81 -19.52 -0.70
CA LYS A 212 23.58 -20.76 -0.92
C LYS A 212 24.78 -20.84 0.03
N ASN A 213 25.57 -19.78 0.12
CA ASN A 213 26.72 -19.70 1.02
C ASN A 213 26.31 -19.81 2.50
N ALA A 214 25.18 -19.21 2.89
CA ALA A 214 24.65 -19.34 4.24
C ALA A 214 24.20 -20.79 4.55
N MET A 215 23.54 -21.46 3.60
CA MET A 215 23.14 -22.86 3.73
C MET A 215 24.33 -23.81 3.80
N GLU A 216 25.38 -23.60 3.00
CA GLU A 216 26.61 -24.38 3.06
C GLU A 216 27.34 -24.18 4.39
N ASN A 217 27.47 -22.94 4.86
CA ASN A 217 28.07 -22.65 6.16
C ASN A 217 27.28 -23.26 7.33
N GLN A 218 25.95 -23.36 7.20
CA GLN A 218 25.10 -24.04 8.17
C GLN A 218 25.27 -25.57 8.12
N LYS A 219 25.37 -26.16 6.92
CA LYS A 219 25.73 -27.60 6.74
C LYS A 219 27.09 -27.91 7.37
N VAL A 220 28.11 -27.08 7.15
CA VAL A 220 29.46 -27.25 7.74
C VAL A 220 29.42 -27.16 9.26
N LYS A 221 28.65 -26.22 9.85
CA LYS A 221 28.48 -26.13 11.31
C LYS A 221 27.76 -27.33 11.92
N ILE A 222 26.81 -27.92 11.21
CA ILE A 222 26.08 -29.12 11.65
C ILE A 222 26.97 -30.37 11.57
N ILE A 223 27.81 -30.46 10.55
CA ILE A 223 28.78 -31.55 10.38
C ILE A 223 29.93 -31.43 11.41
N GLY A 224 30.43 -30.21 11.66
CA GLY A 224 31.49 -29.96 12.65
C GLY A 224 31.07 -30.14 14.11
N ARG A 225 29.77 -30.12 14.43
CA ARG A 225 29.24 -30.42 15.79
C ARG A 225 28.93 -31.90 16.00
N ASN A 226 28.76 -32.69 14.93
CA ASN A 226 28.52 -34.11 15.00
C ASN A 226 29.77 -34.88 14.57
N GLY A 227 30.82 -34.80 15.38
CA GLY A 227 31.76 -35.90 15.43
C GLY A 227 30.98 -37.17 15.80
N VAL A 228 30.93 -38.11 14.86
CA VAL A 228 30.48 -39.51 14.98
C VAL A 228 29.49 -39.79 16.14
N ILE A 229 28.19 -39.72 15.85
CA ILE A 229 27.17 -40.31 16.74
C ILE A 229 26.75 -41.67 16.14
N PRO A 230 26.79 -42.77 16.91
CA PRO A 230 26.39 -44.09 16.42
C PRO A 230 24.94 -44.12 15.96
N SER A 231 24.68 -44.96 14.96
CA SER A 231 23.44 -45.10 14.22
C SER A 231 22.27 -45.67 15.04
N HIS A 232 21.82 -45.03 16.11
CA HIS A 232 20.54 -45.35 16.76
C HIS A 232 19.99 -44.18 17.58
N THR A 233 19.45 -43.15 16.93
CA THR A 233 18.28 -42.35 17.40
C THR A 233 18.01 -41.18 16.43
N LEU A 234 17.17 -41.41 15.43
CA LEU A 234 16.57 -40.33 14.63
C LEU A 234 15.17 -40.04 15.18
N THR A 235 15.06 -39.04 16.05
CA THR A 235 13.76 -38.48 16.47
C THR A 235 13.05 -37.81 15.28
N GLN A 236 11.75 -38.08 15.12
CA GLN A 236 10.84 -37.70 14.01
C GLN A 236 10.88 -36.22 13.55
N SER A 237 11.44 -35.30 14.35
CA SER A 237 11.63 -33.89 13.98
C SER A 237 12.74 -33.69 12.94
N LYS A 238 13.85 -34.44 13.06
CA LYS A 238 15.02 -34.32 12.16
C LYS A 238 14.76 -34.93 10.78
N SER A 239 13.90 -35.95 10.68
CA SER A 239 13.53 -36.55 9.39
C SER A 239 12.68 -35.60 8.54
N LYS A 240 11.79 -34.80 9.15
CA LYS A 240 11.00 -33.78 8.42
C LYS A 240 11.86 -32.65 7.86
N GLN A 241 12.87 -32.20 8.60
CA GLN A 241 13.81 -31.17 8.12
C GLN A 241 14.71 -31.68 6.99
N LEU A 242 15.20 -32.93 7.09
CA LEU A 242 15.96 -33.56 5.99
C LEU A 242 15.10 -33.80 4.74
N ALA A 243 13.82 -34.15 4.90
CA ALA A 243 12.91 -34.34 3.78
C ALA A 243 12.64 -33.02 3.03
N ARG A 244 12.48 -31.91 3.75
CA ARG A 244 12.34 -30.56 3.16
C ARG A 244 13.60 -30.12 2.40
N ALA A 245 14.78 -30.38 2.95
CA ALA A 245 16.04 -30.07 2.27
C ALA A 245 16.22 -30.89 0.97
N ARG A 246 15.84 -32.18 0.98
CA ARG A 246 15.92 -33.05 -0.21
C ARG A 246 14.88 -32.72 -1.28
N ALA A 247 13.70 -32.24 -0.89
CA ALA A 247 12.69 -31.77 -1.83
C ALA A 247 13.14 -30.48 -2.54
N PHE A 248 13.83 -29.59 -1.81
CA PHE A 248 14.40 -28.37 -2.35
C PHE A 248 15.59 -28.63 -3.30
N ASP A 249 16.47 -29.58 -2.95
CA ASP A 249 17.60 -29.96 -3.82
C ASP A 249 17.11 -30.64 -5.13
N ARG A 250 16.00 -31.40 -5.10
CA ARG A 250 15.39 -31.96 -6.33
C ARG A 250 14.80 -30.90 -7.25
N PHE A 251 14.16 -29.89 -6.67
CA PHE A 251 13.57 -28.78 -7.44
C PHE A 251 14.63 -27.99 -8.21
N LEU A 252 15.84 -27.84 -7.65
CA LEU A 252 16.95 -27.15 -8.30
C LEU A 252 17.71 -27.98 -9.34
N SER A 253 17.43 -29.29 -9.44
CA SER A 253 18.09 -30.19 -10.39
C SER A 253 17.26 -30.56 -11.61
N GLU A 254 16.00 -30.10 -11.68
CA GLU A 254 15.06 -30.37 -12.78
C GLU A 254 14.73 -29.13 -13.64
N GLU A 255 15.46 -28.02 -13.48
CA GLU A 255 15.54 -26.88 -14.42
C GLU A 255 16.95 -26.75 -15.01
#